data_AF-A0A6V7JAK0-F1
#
_entry.id   AF-A0A6V7JAK0-F1
#
_cell.length_a   1.000
_cell.length_b   1.000
_cell.length_c   1.000
_cell.angle_alpha   90.00
_cell.angle_beta   90.00
_cell.angle_gamma   90.00
#
_symmetry.space_group_name_H-M   'P 1'
#
loop_
_entity.id
_entity.type
_entity.pdbx_description
1 polymer ?
#
loop_
_entity_poly.entity_id
_entity_poly.type
_entity_poly.pdbx_seq_one_letter_code
_entity_poly.pdbx_strand_id
1 'polypeptide(L)'
;STGGQEVRCYCNQPECVPQGYMCRGRGCFTELPVNGVTGLKPEHSVYNGCLEESFKEKQCPPGFLCCEQDLCNHVDSPAMMSRLNKTLQ
;
A
#
# COMPACT_ATOMS: atom_id res chain seq x y z
N SER A 1 12.46 17.18 17.95
CA SER A 1 11.23 16.50 17.49
C SER A 1 11.31 16.23 16.01
N THR A 2 11.84 15.07 15.62
CA THR A 2 11.88 14.59 14.23
C THR A 2 10.53 13.96 13.89
N GLY A 3 9.50 14.80 13.71
CA GLY A 3 8.18 14.36 13.26
C GLY A 3 8.21 14.15 11.75
N GLY A 4 8.58 12.96 11.29
CA GLY A 4 8.14 12.52 9.96
C GLY A 4 6.62 12.46 10.01
N GLN A 5 5.93 13.16 9.10
CA GLN A 5 4.48 13.19 9.11
C GLN A 5 3.96 11.75 8.96
N GLU A 6 3.20 11.30 9.95
CA GLU A 6 2.54 10.01 9.93
C GLU A 6 1.38 10.08 8.93
N VAL A 7 1.34 9.17 7.96
CA VAL A 7 0.31 9.10 6.94
C VAL A 7 -0.67 7.98 7.26
N ARG A 8 -1.93 8.18 6.86
CA ARG A 8 -2.99 7.18 6.98
C ARG A 8 -3.09 6.38 5.69
N CYS A 9 -3.08 5.05 5.78
CA CYS A 9 -3.14 4.19 4.61
C CYS A 9 -4.34 3.27 4.66
N TYR A 10 -4.78 2.81 3.49
CA TYR A 10 -5.68 1.67 3.40
C TYR A 10 -4.93 0.39 3.79
N CYS A 11 -5.58 -0.46 4.58
CA CYS A 11 -5.04 -1.74 5.02
C CYS A 11 -6.12 -2.80 4.98
N ASN A 12 -5.89 -3.87 4.22
CA ASN A 12 -6.85 -4.97 4.05
C ASN A 12 -6.52 -6.21 4.88
N GLN A 13 -5.63 -6.08 5.85
CA GLN A 13 -5.23 -7.16 6.75
C GLN A 13 -6.23 -7.31 7.91
N PRO A 14 -6.39 -8.53 8.49
CA PRO A 14 -7.31 -8.77 9.59
C PRO A 14 -7.09 -7.86 10.81
N GLU A 15 -5.83 -7.53 11.13
CA GLU A 15 -5.50 -6.62 12.24
C GLU A 15 -6.06 -5.20 12.06
N CYS A 16 -6.31 -4.78 10.82
CA CYS A 16 -6.82 -3.46 10.47
C CYS A 16 -8.35 -3.37 10.51
N VAL A 17 -9.08 -4.50 10.62
CA VAL A 17 -10.56 -4.52 10.65
C VAL A 17 -11.13 -3.70 11.82
N PRO A 18 -10.67 -3.84 13.08
CA PRO A 18 -11.16 -3.02 14.19
C PRO A 18 -10.88 -1.52 14.03
N GLN A 19 -9.95 -1.18 13.13
CA GLN A 19 -9.50 0.18 12.82
C GLN A 19 -10.18 0.73 11.56
N GLY A 20 -11.15 0.00 11.00
CA GLY A 20 -11.89 0.40 9.80
C GLY A 20 -11.11 0.24 8.50
N TYR A 21 -10.25 -0.79 8.40
CA TYR A 21 -9.37 -1.03 7.24
C TYR A 21 -8.33 0.09 7.02
N MET A 22 -7.83 0.63 8.14
CA MET A 22 -6.88 1.72 8.14
C MET A 22 -5.70 1.40 9.06
N CYS A 23 -4.53 1.89 8.68
CA CYS A 23 -3.33 1.91 9.52
C CYS A 23 -2.67 3.29 9.44
N ARG A 24 -1.70 3.55 10.33
CA ARG A 24 -0.85 4.75 10.30
C ARG A 24 0.63 4.36 10.28
N GLY A 25 1.43 5.07 9.51
CA GLY A 25 2.87 4.81 9.38
C GLY A 25 3.59 5.91 8.60
N ARG A 26 4.83 5.64 8.14
CA ARG A 26 5.61 6.63 7.36
C ARG A 26 5.20 6.72 5.90
N GLY A 27 4.55 5.69 5.39
CA GLY A 27 4.16 5.56 3.99
C GLY A 27 3.18 4.41 3.84
N CYS A 28 2.52 4.36 2.69
CA CYS A 28 1.61 3.28 2.32
C CYS A 28 2.29 2.35 1.34
N PHE A 29 1.93 1.07 1.38
CA PHE A 29 2.34 0.10 0.36
C PHE A 29 1.15 -0.66 -0.22
N THR A 30 1.40 -1.20 -1.41
CA THR A 30 0.58 -2.15 -2.14
C THR A 30 1.51 -3.22 -2.71
N GLU A 31 1.35 -4.47 -2.32
CA GLU A 31 2.08 -5.62 -2.87
C GLU A 31 1.53 -5.98 -4.25
N LEU A 32 2.43 -6.09 -5.22
CA LEU A 32 2.11 -6.48 -6.58
C LEU A 32 2.00 -8.00 -6.68
N PRO A 33 0.99 -8.54 -7.38
CA PRO A 33 0.88 -9.98 -7.58
C PRO A 33 2.10 -10.49 -8.38
N VAL A 34 2.81 -11.48 -7.83
CA VAL A 34 3.90 -12.16 -8.52
C VAL A 34 3.32 -12.96 -9.69
N ASN A 35 3.82 -12.71 -10.90
CA ASN A 35 3.45 -13.35 -12.17
C ASN A 35 2.73 -14.71 -12.03
N GLY A 36 1.44 -14.76 -12.40
CA GLY A 36 0.79 -16.04 -12.68
C GLY A 36 -0.71 -16.16 -12.44
N VAL A 37 -1.37 -15.21 -11.76
CA VAL A 37 -2.81 -15.35 -11.47
C VAL A 37 -3.64 -14.30 -12.22
N THR A 38 -3.81 -14.54 -13.52
CA THR A 38 -4.82 -13.89 -14.37
C THR A 38 -6.22 -14.23 -13.86
N GLY A 39 -6.73 -13.47 -12.89
CA GLY A 39 -8.12 -13.65 -12.44
C GLY A 39 -8.49 -13.07 -11.09
N LEU A 40 -7.53 -12.56 -10.32
CA LEU A 40 -7.85 -11.96 -9.03
C LEU A 40 -8.28 -10.52 -9.23
N LYS A 41 -9.55 -10.22 -8.91
CA LYS A 41 -10.03 -8.84 -8.81
C LYS A 41 -9.03 -8.05 -7.94
N PRO A 42 -8.61 -6.84 -8.35
CA PRO A 42 -7.64 -6.02 -7.60
C PRO A 42 -7.98 -5.85 -6.12
N GLU A 43 -9.27 -5.98 -5.78
CA GLU A 43 -9.84 -5.86 -4.45
C GLU A 43 -9.45 -6.98 -3.47
N HIS A 44 -9.07 -8.18 -3.94
CA HIS A 44 -8.99 -9.37 -3.08
C HIS A 44 -7.61 -10.04 -2.97
N SER A 45 -6.58 -9.58 -3.69
CA SER A 45 -5.29 -10.31 -3.74
C SER A 45 -4.06 -9.43 -3.73
N VAL A 46 -4.27 -8.19 -3.34
CA VAL A 46 -3.25 -7.15 -3.27
C VAL A 46 -3.08 -6.84 -1.79
N TYR A 47 -1.94 -7.12 -1.18
CA TYR A 47 -1.73 -6.78 0.22
C TYR A 47 -1.47 -5.28 0.35
N ASN A 48 -2.24 -4.60 1.19
CA ASN A 48 -2.14 -3.17 1.42
C ASN A 48 -1.87 -2.90 2.89
N GLY A 49 -1.04 -1.90 3.18
CA GLY A 49 -0.74 -1.53 4.56
C GLY A 49 0.18 -0.33 4.68
N CYS A 50 0.77 -0.20 5.88
CA CYS A 50 1.65 0.90 6.25
C CYS A 50 3.09 0.42 6.36
N LEU A 51 4.02 1.25 5.93
CA LEU A 51 5.44 1.07 6.19
C LEU A 51 5.71 1.46 7.66
N GLU A 52 6.08 0.46 8.47
CA GLU A 52 6.52 0.66 9.85
C GLU A 52 7.89 1.36 9.92
N GLU A 53 8.17 2.02 11.05
CA GLU A 53 9.49 2.64 11.30
C GLU A 53 10.66 1.64 11.30
N SER A 54 10.38 0.35 11.51
CA SER A 54 11.36 -0.74 11.53
C SER A 54 11.92 -1.10 10.16
N PHE A 55 11.27 -0.67 9.06
CA PHE A 55 11.85 -0.77 7.72
C PHE A 55 13.05 0.19 7.63
N LYS A 56 14.22 -0.33 8.02
CA LYS A 56 15.52 0.35 7.92
C LYS A 56 15.84 0.80 6.50
N GLU A 57 15.18 0.22 5.49
CA GLU A 57 15.34 0.58 4.10
C GLU A 57 14.39 1.72 3.74
N LYS A 58 14.98 2.89 3.44
CA LYS A 58 14.26 4.06 2.89
C LYS A 58 13.63 3.80 1.52
N GLN A 59 13.87 2.65 0.90
CA GLN A 59 13.46 2.33 -0.46
C GLN A 59 12.29 1.35 -0.45
N CYS A 60 11.31 1.61 -1.31
CA CYS A 60 10.19 0.71 -1.52
C CYS A 60 10.71 -0.66 -1.99
N PRO A 61 10.36 -1.77 -1.31
CA PRO A 61 10.88 -3.08 -1.67
C PRO A 61 10.47 -3.48 -3.11
N PRO A 62 11.29 -4.26 -3.83
CA PRO A 62 10.90 -4.82 -5.12
C PRO A 62 9.59 -5.61 -5.01
N GLY A 63 8.69 -5.45 -5.97
CA GLY A 63 7.35 -6.07 -5.92
C GLY A 63 6.32 -5.28 -5.12
N PHE A 64 6.64 -4.07 -4.67
CA PHE A 64 5.69 -3.19 -3.96
C PHE A 64 5.56 -1.84 -4.68
N LEU A 65 4.38 -1.23 -4.58
CA LEU A 65 4.14 0.17 -4.88
C LEU A 65 4.01 0.95 -3.58
N CYS A 66 4.85 1.96 -3.37
CA CYS A 66 4.82 2.78 -2.17
C CYS A 66 4.48 4.25 -2.48
N CYS A 67 3.87 4.92 -1.51
CA CYS A 67 3.52 6.34 -1.58
C CYS A 67 3.40 6.96 -0.19
N GLU A 68 3.48 8.29 -0.09
CA GLU A 68 3.60 9.03 1.18
C GLU A 68 2.48 10.07 1.35
N GLN A 69 1.30 9.80 0.78
CA GLN A 69 0.12 10.67 0.88
C GLN A 69 -1.01 9.90 1.56
N ASP A 70 -1.87 10.60 2.29
CA ASP A 70 -3.02 9.97 2.94
C ASP A 70 -3.89 9.21 1.92
N LEU A 71 -4.14 7.94 2.23
CA LEU A 71 -4.94 6.99 1.46
C LEU A 71 -4.49 6.79 0.01
N CYS A 72 -3.22 7.09 -0.29
CA CYS A 72 -2.69 7.04 -1.65
C CYS A 72 -2.71 5.64 -2.27
N ASN A 73 -2.77 4.59 -1.46
CA ASN A 73 -2.85 3.19 -1.88
C ASN A 73 -4.30 2.66 -2.01
N HIS A 74 -5.32 3.48 -1.75
CA HIS A 74 -6.71 3.07 -1.94
C HIS A 74 -7.04 2.92 -3.43
N VAL A 75 -7.88 1.95 -3.79
CA VAL A 75 -8.24 1.66 -5.19
C VAL A 75 -8.94 2.83 -5.90
N ASP A 76 -9.67 3.66 -5.14
CA ASP A 76 -10.32 4.86 -5.66
C ASP A 76 -9.33 6.00 -5.98
N SER A 77 -8.06 5.88 -5.57
CA SER A 77 -7.03 6.87 -5.90
C SER A 77 -6.68 6.78 -7.39
N PRO A 78 -6.92 7.83 -8.20
CA PRO A 78 -6.57 7.81 -9.63
C PRO A 78 -5.06 7.60 -9.85
N ALA A 79 -4.25 8.09 -8.92
CA ALA A 79 -2.80 7.90 -8.93
C ALA A 79 -2.42 6.44 -8.70
N MET A 80 -3.15 5.71 -7.85
CA MET A 80 -2.91 4.29 -7.59
C MET A 80 -3.22 3.44 -8.82
N MET A 81 -4.39 3.66 -9.43
CA MET A 81 -4.79 2.95 -10.66
C MET A 81 -3.81 3.20 -11.81
N SER A 82 -3.33 4.44 -11.97
CA SER A 82 -2.32 4.73 -13.00
C SER A 82 -1.00 4.01 -12.75
N ARG A 83 -0.55 3.90 -11.50
CA ARG A 83 0.69 3.19 -11.13
C ARG A 83 0.55 1.68 -11.38
N LEU A 84 -0.55 1.08 -10.94
CA LEU A 84 -0.81 -0.34 -11.14
C LEU A 84 -0.82 -0.72 -12.63
N ASN A 85 -1.50 0.07 -13.47
CA ASN A 85 -1.54 -0.15 -14.92
C ASN A 85 -0.15 -0.05 -15.58
N LYS A 86 0.73 0.82 -15.09
CA LYS A 86 2.11 0.94 -15.60
C LYS A 86 3.00 -0.24 -15.19
N THR A 87 2.68 -0.90 -14.08
CA THR A 87 3.47 -2.03 -13.58
C THR A 87 3.01 -3.37 -14.16
N LEU A 88 1.76 -3.46 -14.63
CA LEU A 88 1.19 -4.67 -15.23
C LEU A 88 1.29 -4.70 -16.78
N GLN A 89 1.85 -3.67 -17.42
CA GLN A 89 2.17 -3.61 -18.85
C GLN A 89 3.64 -3.91 -19.09
#